data_AF-L2G0A0-F1
#
_entry.id   AF-L2G0A0-F1
#
_cell.length_a   1.000
_cell.length_b   1.000
_cell.length_c   1.000
_cell.angle_alpha   90.00
_cell.angle_beta   90.00
_cell.angle_gamma   90.00
#
_symmetry.space_group_name_H-M   'P 1'
#
loop_
_entity.id
_entity.type
_entity.pdbx_description
1 polymer ?
#
loop_
_entity_poly.entity_id
_entity_poly.type
_entity_poly.pdbx_seq_one_letter_code
_entity_poly.pdbx_strand_id
1 'polypeptide(L)'
;MWPKSLLAKDFVAYETIKDIEADKVGDNSSIAPRTPYWAWTQRLRDPIVLAVVCQSLIIIVLCTRLIIGKKPDDLQCARQLSPYSPYIDSGDMEFVEYTEQNHLMQPSPYRGKPTREVEEAWIRLWRVPPIRFPEDKLAALNKAPPEKYERVPKELGGGVKGFLNVFHQLHCLVIKALFVTSKQARADNVLQNLVRQYTYRNDYDYSNVTAFRAPEELVRGHIDHCIETIRKSLMCTADVTPVVFEKDPSRASGSKSDFNLWRKCRDFDRIQDWTIMNRGV
;
A
#
# COMPACT_ATOMS: atom_id res chain seq x y z
N MET A 1 -24.88 20.09 8.99
CA MET A 1 -24.33 21.27 9.69
C MET A 1 -22.82 21.23 9.54
N TRP A 2 -22.29 21.78 8.43
CA TRP A 2 -20.86 21.98 8.17
C TRP A 2 -20.68 23.48 7.87
N PRO A 3 -19.70 24.18 8.48
CA PRO A 3 -19.53 25.60 8.23
C PRO A 3 -18.83 25.82 6.87
N LYS A 4 -19.48 26.62 6.03
CA LYS A 4 -18.89 27.25 4.84
C LYS A 4 -18.15 28.51 5.30
N SER A 5 -16.82 28.48 5.38
CA SER A 5 -16.02 29.72 5.36
C SER A 5 -14.54 29.40 5.17
N LEU A 6 -14.06 29.42 3.94
CA LEU A 6 -12.67 29.70 3.57
C LEU A 6 -12.70 30.20 2.13
N LEU A 7 -13.35 31.36 1.94
CA LEU A 7 -13.26 32.15 0.73
C LEU A 7 -12.07 33.11 0.89
N ALA A 8 -11.21 33.11 -0.12
CA ALA A 8 -10.25 34.13 -0.52
C ALA A 8 -9.35 34.73 0.58
N LYS A 9 -8.08 34.30 0.63
CA LYS A 9 -7.01 35.15 1.14
C LYS A 9 -6.72 36.20 0.07
N ASP A 10 -7.15 37.43 0.34
CA ASP A 10 -6.78 38.59 -0.45
C ASP A 10 -5.26 38.78 -0.46
N PHE A 11 -4.70 38.98 -1.66
CA PHE A 11 -3.32 39.37 -1.84
C PHE A 11 -3.13 40.79 -1.31
N VAL A 12 -2.26 40.96 -0.32
CA VAL A 12 -1.83 42.28 0.16
C VAL A 12 -1.01 42.93 -0.96
N ALA A 13 -1.58 43.96 -1.58
CA ALA A 13 -0.86 44.87 -2.44
C ALA A 13 0.13 45.69 -1.59
N TYR A 14 1.38 45.78 -2.04
CA TYR A 14 2.41 46.58 -1.39
C TYR A 14 2.12 48.07 -1.67
N GLU A 15 1.87 48.86 -0.64
CA GLU A 15 1.73 50.32 -0.76
C GLU A 15 3.08 50.95 -1.12
N THR A 16 3.06 51.73 -2.20
CA THR A 16 4.14 52.63 -2.60
C THR A 16 4.24 53.76 -1.58
N ILE A 17 5.35 53.80 -0.83
CA ILE A 17 5.66 54.91 0.08
C ILE A 17 5.86 56.18 -0.74
N LYS A 18 5.08 57.20 -0.42
CA LYS A 18 5.15 58.55 -0.99
C LYS A 18 6.40 59.29 -0.50
N ASP A 19 6.90 60.09 -1.44
CA ASP A 19 8.02 61.02 -1.38
C ASP A 19 8.07 61.88 -0.13
N ILE A 20 9.25 61.92 0.52
CA ILE A 20 9.65 62.99 1.44
C ILE A 20 10.54 63.94 0.63
N GLU A 21 9.99 65.11 0.33
CA GLU A 21 10.74 66.24 -0.23
C GLU A 21 11.68 66.86 0.81
N ALA A 22 12.94 66.97 0.38
CA ALA A 22 13.84 68.12 0.55
C ALA A 22 14.01 68.76 1.94
N ASP A 23 15.12 68.39 2.59
CA ASP A 23 15.95 69.35 3.31
C ASP A 23 17.31 69.47 2.62
N LYS A 24 17.52 70.61 1.94
CA LYS A 24 18.80 71.03 1.38
C LYS A 24 19.54 71.86 2.41
N VAL A 25 20.64 71.37 2.98
CA VAL A 25 21.81 72.19 3.34
C VAL A 25 23.06 71.30 3.39
N GLY A 26 24.13 71.70 2.69
CA GLY A 26 25.50 71.29 3.02
C GLY A 26 26.25 70.58 1.89
N ASP A 27 26.80 71.37 0.97
CA ASP A 27 27.92 70.95 0.13
C ASP A 27 29.09 70.50 1.01
N ASN A 28 29.47 69.22 0.89
CA ASN A 28 30.83 68.79 1.17
C ASN A 28 31.17 67.49 0.45
N SER A 29 31.94 67.66 -0.63
CA SER A 29 32.84 66.70 -1.24
C SER A 29 33.06 65.35 -0.50
N SER A 30 32.62 64.26 -1.11
CA SER A 30 33.36 63.00 -1.16
C SER A 30 32.71 62.07 -2.18
N ILE A 31 33.23 62.10 -3.41
CA ILE A 31 32.94 61.06 -4.40
C ILE A 31 33.53 59.78 -3.82
N ALA A 32 32.68 58.88 -3.30
CA ALA A 32 33.10 57.54 -2.96
C ALA A 32 33.76 56.92 -4.20
N PRO A 33 35.00 56.38 -4.10
CA PRO A 33 35.68 55.86 -5.26
C PRO A 33 34.85 54.72 -5.85
N ARG A 34 34.40 54.88 -7.10
CA ARG A 34 33.87 53.76 -7.88
C ARG A 34 34.99 52.74 -8.00
N THR A 35 34.93 51.67 -7.20
CA THR A 35 35.89 50.57 -7.33
C THR A 35 35.82 50.07 -8.76
N PRO A 36 36.92 50.13 -9.52
CA PRO A 36 36.87 49.83 -10.92
C PRO A 36 36.59 48.33 -11.12
N TYR A 37 35.85 48.00 -12.17
CA TYR A 37 35.43 46.61 -12.48
C TYR A 37 36.61 45.62 -12.52
N TRP A 38 37.82 46.08 -12.85
CA TRP A 38 39.05 45.28 -12.85
C TRP A 38 39.57 44.88 -11.45
N ALA A 39 39.15 45.57 -10.38
CA ALA A 39 39.53 45.21 -9.01
C ALA A 39 38.87 43.89 -8.56
N TRP A 40 37.70 43.57 -9.13
CA TRP A 40 37.01 42.29 -8.90
C TRP A 40 37.66 41.15 -9.68
N THR A 41 38.14 41.41 -10.90
CA THR A 41 38.79 40.38 -11.73
C THR A 41 40.18 39.98 -11.20
N GLN A 42 40.88 40.89 -10.50
CA GLN A 42 42.12 40.54 -9.79
C GLN A 42 41.88 39.68 -8.54
N ARG A 43 40.82 39.94 -7.77
CA ARG A 43 40.46 39.11 -6.60
C ARG A 43 40.06 37.67 -6.97
N LEU A 44 39.49 37.47 -8.16
CA LEU A 44 39.16 36.13 -8.68
C LEU A 44 40.40 35.33 -9.12
N ARG A 45 41.56 35.97 -9.29
CA ARG A 45 42.85 35.32 -9.55
C ARG A 45 43.64 35.01 -8.28
N ASP A 46 43.14 35.39 -7.11
CA ASP A 46 43.76 35.06 -5.83
C ASP A 46 43.65 33.53 -5.59
N PRO A 47 44.77 32.81 -5.38
CA PRO A 47 44.75 31.37 -5.15
C PRO A 47 43.89 30.95 -3.96
N ILE A 48 43.72 31.82 -2.96
CA ILE A 48 42.87 31.57 -1.78
C ILE A 48 41.39 31.60 -2.19
N VAL A 49 40.99 32.59 -2.98
CA VAL A 49 39.60 32.70 -3.49
C VAL A 49 39.27 31.51 -4.38
N LEU A 50 40.20 31.10 -5.25
CA LEU A 50 40.02 29.91 -6.09
C LEU A 50 39.90 28.64 -5.25
N ALA A 51 40.72 28.47 -4.21
CA ALA A 51 40.67 27.32 -3.32
C ALA A 51 39.33 27.23 -2.55
N VAL A 52 38.82 28.36 -2.03
CA VAL A 52 37.53 28.41 -1.32
C VAL A 52 36.36 28.11 -2.27
N VAL A 53 36.40 28.61 -3.51
CA VAL A 53 35.39 28.28 -4.54
C VAL A 53 35.44 26.79 -4.89
N CYS A 54 36.62 26.22 -5.13
CA CYS A 54 36.79 24.80 -5.37
C CYS A 54 36.29 23.94 -4.19
N GLN A 55 36.64 24.30 -2.96
CA GLN A 55 36.16 23.61 -1.75
C GLN A 55 34.64 23.68 -1.63
N SER A 56 34.04 24.85 -1.89
CA SER A 56 32.59 25.03 -1.84
C SER A 56 31.89 24.18 -2.91
N LEU A 57 32.44 24.11 -4.12
CA LEU A 57 31.92 23.23 -5.19
C LEU A 57 32.04 21.75 -4.81
N ILE A 58 33.15 21.33 -4.21
CA ILE A 58 33.33 19.96 -3.72
C ILE A 58 32.28 19.63 -2.64
N ILE A 59 32.07 20.52 -1.68
CA ILE A 59 31.05 20.34 -0.63
C ILE A 59 29.66 20.24 -1.26
N ILE A 60 29.32 21.11 -2.21
CA ILE A 60 28.03 21.06 -2.92
C ILE A 60 27.84 19.73 -3.64
N VAL A 61 28.87 19.22 -4.33
CA VAL A 61 28.83 17.93 -5.02
C VAL A 61 28.67 16.76 -4.04
N LEU A 62 29.38 16.79 -2.91
CA LEU A 62 29.27 15.76 -1.87
C LEU A 62 27.88 15.79 -1.21
N CYS A 63 27.37 16.97 -0.86
CA CYS A 63 26.04 17.12 -0.28
C CYS A 63 24.94 16.69 -1.26
N THR A 64 25.02 17.06 -2.53
CA THR A 64 24.05 16.61 -3.55
C THR A 64 24.09 15.09 -3.77
N ARG A 65 25.29 14.48 -3.79
CA ARG A 65 25.44 13.01 -3.84
C ARG A 65 24.80 12.32 -2.63
N LEU A 66 25.00 12.86 -1.42
CA LEU A 66 24.42 12.31 -0.19
C LEU A 66 22.90 12.47 -0.12
N ILE A 67 22.33 13.52 -0.70
CA ILE A 67 20.88 13.76 -0.74
C ILE A 67 20.22 12.86 -1.80
N ILE A 68 20.79 12.79 -3.01
CA ILE A 68 20.23 12.00 -4.12
C ILE A 68 20.34 10.48 -3.85
N GLY A 69 21.43 10.03 -3.21
CA GLY A 69 21.67 8.61 -2.91
C GLY A 69 20.85 8.04 -1.74
N LYS A 70 19.99 8.84 -1.08
CA LYS A 70 19.27 8.44 0.14
C LYS A 70 17.80 8.07 -0.06
N LYS A 71 17.28 8.00 -1.30
CA LYS A 71 15.89 7.57 -1.49
C LYS A 71 15.72 6.12 -0.99
N PRO A 72 14.76 5.84 -0.10
CA PRO A 72 14.53 4.48 0.37
C PRO A 72 14.06 3.61 -0.79
N ASP A 73 14.51 2.37 -0.81
CA ASP A 73 13.96 1.36 -1.73
C ASP A 73 12.52 0.98 -1.33
N ASP A 74 11.82 0.24 -2.20
CA ASP A 74 10.42 -0.15 -1.96
C ASP A 74 10.27 -1.06 -0.72
N LEU A 75 11.26 -1.90 -0.42
CA LEU A 75 11.24 -2.78 0.76
C LEU A 75 11.38 -1.96 2.06
N GLN A 76 12.22 -0.93 2.07
CA GLN A 76 12.33 0.01 3.18
C GLN A 76 11.02 0.76 3.40
N CYS A 77 10.37 1.23 2.32
CA CYS A 77 9.04 1.84 2.41
C CYS A 77 8.01 0.83 2.95
N ALA A 78 8.03 -0.41 2.46
CA ALA A 78 7.11 -1.46 2.92
C ALA A 78 7.27 -1.77 4.41
N ARG A 79 8.52 -1.81 4.91
CA ARG A 79 8.82 -1.98 6.34
C ARG A 79 8.28 -0.83 7.20
N GLN A 80 8.35 0.40 6.70
CA GLN A 80 7.86 1.57 7.44
C GLN A 80 6.33 1.69 7.43
N LEU A 81 5.69 1.28 6.34
CA LEU A 81 4.26 1.49 6.11
C LEU A 81 3.40 0.25 6.41
N SER A 82 3.97 -0.80 7.01
CA SER A 82 3.25 -2.03 7.33
C SER A 82 3.51 -2.51 8.75
N PRO A 83 2.53 -3.19 9.38
CA PRO A 83 2.80 -3.97 10.58
C PRO A 83 3.86 -5.05 10.32
N TYR A 84 4.42 -5.60 11.41
CA TYR A 84 5.33 -6.74 11.31
C TYR A 84 4.73 -7.85 10.43
N SER A 85 5.57 -8.38 9.53
CA SER A 85 5.26 -9.55 8.73
C SER A 85 6.55 -10.33 8.53
N PRO A 86 6.55 -11.67 8.75
CA PRO A 86 7.72 -12.49 8.47
C PRO A 86 8.13 -12.45 6.99
N TYR A 87 7.20 -12.19 6.06
CA TYR A 87 7.52 -12.00 4.64
C TYR A 87 8.30 -10.70 4.39
N ILE A 88 7.94 -9.60 5.05
CA ILE A 88 8.67 -8.34 4.94
C ILE A 88 10.07 -8.45 5.58
N ASP A 89 10.16 -9.12 6.73
CA ASP A 89 11.42 -9.33 7.44
C ASP A 89 12.39 -10.24 6.65
N SER A 90 11.86 -11.19 5.86
CA SER A 90 12.69 -12.08 5.02
C SER A 90 13.53 -11.34 3.97
N GLY A 91 13.04 -10.19 3.50
CA GLY A 91 13.66 -9.44 2.40
C GLY A 91 13.29 -9.94 1.00
N ASP A 92 12.47 -10.99 0.90
CA ASP A 92 12.04 -11.61 -0.36
C ASP A 92 10.87 -10.86 -1.05
N MET A 93 10.42 -9.72 -0.51
CA MET A 93 9.28 -8.99 -1.04
C MET A 93 9.62 -8.31 -2.36
N GLU A 94 8.88 -8.67 -3.40
CA GLU A 94 8.94 -8.06 -4.73
C GLU A 94 7.67 -7.23 -5.03
N PHE A 95 7.80 -6.31 -5.98
CA PHE A 95 6.73 -5.48 -6.50
C PHE A 95 6.61 -5.64 -8.02
N VAL A 96 5.38 -5.60 -8.51
CA VAL A 96 5.05 -5.63 -9.94
C VAL A 96 4.25 -4.38 -10.32
N GLU A 97 4.49 -3.88 -11.51
CA GLU A 97 3.80 -2.72 -12.07
C GLU A 97 3.08 -3.11 -13.35
N TYR A 98 1.78 -2.80 -13.44
CA TYR A 98 0.97 -3.12 -14.61
C TYR A 98 -0.27 -2.23 -14.69
N THR A 99 -0.83 -2.09 -15.89
CA THR A 99 -2.16 -1.51 -16.08
C THR A 99 -3.19 -2.64 -15.99
N GLU A 100 -4.13 -2.50 -15.06
CA GLU A 100 -5.23 -3.44 -14.89
C GLU A 100 -6.07 -3.51 -16.17
N GLN A 101 -6.49 -4.71 -16.53
CA GLN A 101 -7.58 -4.91 -17.47
C GLN A 101 -8.82 -5.23 -16.64
N ASN A 102 -9.64 -4.23 -16.35
CA ASN A 102 -10.68 -4.37 -15.32
C ASN A 102 -11.99 -3.66 -15.67
N HIS A 103 -12.29 -3.47 -16.96
CA HIS A 103 -13.63 -3.01 -17.36
C HIS A 103 -14.72 -3.97 -16.86
N LEU A 104 -15.96 -3.48 -16.74
CA LEU A 104 -17.06 -4.20 -16.07
C LEU A 104 -17.30 -5.62 -16.60
N MET A 105 -17.15 -5.80 -17.92
CA MET A 105 -17.34 -7.07 -18.61
C MET A 105 -16.03 -7.78 -18.98
N GLN A 106 -14.89 -7.35 -18.43
CA GLN A 106 -13.59 -7.98 -18.70
C GLN A 106 -13.66 -9.46 -18.31
N PRO A 107 -13.29 -10.39 -19.21
CA PRO A 107 -13.16 -11.80 -18.87
C PRO A 107 -12.12 -12.05 -17.79
N SER A 108 -12.39 -12.98 -16.89
CA SER A 108 -11.45 -13.41 -15.86
C SER A 108 -11.81 -14.82 -15.41
N PRO A 109 -10.82 -15.68 -15.10
CA PRO A 109 -11.08 -17.02 -14.53
C PRO A 109 -11.80 -16.96 -13.17
N TYR A 110 -11.88 -15.78 -12.56
CA TYR A 110 -12.50 -15.55 -11.25
C TYR A 110 -13.90 -14.94 -11.35
N ARG A 111 -14.41 -14.63 -12.55
CA ARG A 111 -15.69 -13.93 -12.79
C ARG A 111 -16.76 -14.85 -13.37
N GLY A 112 -18.02 -14.50 -13.12
CA GLY A 112 -19.19 -15.17 -13.70
C GLY A 112 -19.92 -16.09 -12.74
N LYS A 113 -20.89 -16.84 -13.28
CA LYS A 113 -21.62 -17.85 -12.53
C LYS A 113 -20.65 -18.93 -12.03
N PRO A 114 -20.92 -19.52 -10.85
CA PRO A 114 -20.11 -20.62 -10.34
C PRO A 114 -20.10 -21.79 -11.33
N THR A 115 -18.91 -22.17 -11.75
CA THR A 115 -18.60 -23.44 -12.42
C THR A 115 -17.48 -24.11 -11.64
N ARG A 116 -17.23 -25.39 -11.91
CA ARG A 116 -16.11 -26.11 -11.27
C ARG A 116 -14.78 -25.39 -11.50
N GLU A 117 -14.55 -24.88 -12.70
CA GLU A 117 -13.30 -24.21 -13.09
C GLU A 117 -13.13 -22.88 -12.34
N VAL A 118 -14.21 -22.09 -12.20
CA VAL A 118 -14.20 -20.84 -11.44
C VAL A 118 -13.95 -21.12 -9.96
N GLU A 119 -14.66 -22.12 -9.40
CA GLU A 119 -14.50 -22.59 -8.03
C GLU A 119 -13.05 -23.03 -7.74
N GLU A 120 -12.46 -23.84 -8.61
CA GLU A 120 -11.06 -24.29 -8.50
C GLU A 120 -10.06 -23.14 -8.63
N ALA A 121 -10.30 -22.19 -9.54
CA ALA A 121 -9.46 -21.00 -9.69
C ALA A 121 -9.42 -20.20 -8.38
N TRP A 122 -10.58 -19.95 -7.78
CA TRP A 122 -10.65 -19.30 -6.48
C TRP A 122 -9.96 -20.10 -5.38
N ILE A 123 -10.07 -21.43 -5.33
CA ILE A 123 -9.34 -22.25 -4.34
C ILE A 123 -7.84 -21.97 -4.38
N ARG A 124 -7.26 -21.98 -5.58
CA ARG A 124 -5.81 -21.86 -5.76
C ARG A 124 -5.25 -20.52 -5.28
N LEU A 125 -6.07 -19.46 -5.24
CA LEU A 125 -5.62 -18.13 -4.81
C LEU A 125 -5.31 -18.02 -3.31
N TRP A 126 -6.11 -18.64 -2.45
CA TRP A 126 -6.00 -18.43 -0.99
C TRP A 126 -5.56 -19.68 -0.23
N ARG A 127 -5.72 -20.88 -0.81
CA ARG A 127 -5.49 -22.15 -0.13
C ARG A 127 -4.00 -22.46 -0.06
N VAL A 128 -3.33 -21.74 0.83
CA VAL A 128 -1.94 -21.94 1.19
C VAL A 128 -1.84 -22.47 2.63
N PRO A 129 -0.78 -23.21 2.99
CA PRO A 129 -0.60 -23.69 4.35
C PRO A 129 -0.42 -22.51 5.34
N PRO A 130 -0.72 -22.72 6.64
CA PRO A 130 -0.30 -21.79 7.68
C PRO A 130 1.22 -21.61 7.66
N ILE A 131 1.66 -20.43 8.05
CA ILE A 131 3.08 -20.12 8.28
C ILE A 131 3.44 -20.32 9.75
N ARG A 132 4.74 -20.36 10.03
CA ARG A 132 5.29 -20.17 11.37
C ARG A 132 6.12 -18.90 11.44
N PHE A 133 6.17 -18.26 12.60
CA PHE A 133 7.06 -17.12 12.84
C PHE A 133 7.57 -17.11 14.29
N PRO A 134 8.69 -16.43 14.58
CA PRO A 134 9.28 -16.37 15.92
C PRO A 134 8.34 -15.75 16.96
N GLU A 135 8.34 -16.28 18.18
CA GLU A 135 7.43 -15.85 19.26
C GLU A 135 7.71 -14.43 19.77
N ASP A 136 8.98 -14.02 19.78
CA ASP A 136 9.40 -12.66 20.15
C ASP A 136 8.76 -11.58 19.27
N LYS A 137 8.33 -11.94 18.06
CA LYS A 137 7.66 -11.04 17.13
C LYS A 137 6.18 -10.79 17.45
N LEU A 138 5.58 -11.53 18.39
CA LEU A 138 4.21 -11.27 18.86
C LEU A 138 4.07 -9.86 19.46
N ALA A 139 5.11 -9.36 20.12
CA ALA A 139 5.12 -8.01 20.68
C ALA A 139 4.94 -6.94 19.59
N ALA A 140 5.60 -7.11 18.43
CA ALA A 140 5.47 -6.20 17.28
C ALA A 140 4.05 -6.18 16.67
N LEU A 141 3.22 -7.18 17.01
CA LEU A 141 1.83 -7.28 16.59
C LEU A 141 0.83 -6.86 17.68
N ASN A 142 1.30 -6.38 18.84
CA ASN A 142 0.48 -6.13 20.03
C ASN A 142 -0.31 -7.38 20.46
N LYS A 143 0.32 -8.56 20.39
CA LYS A 143 -0.28 -9.86 20.70
C LYS A 143 0.31 -10.44 21.98
N ALA A 144 -0.24 -10.04 23.13
CA ALA A 144 0.15 -10.53 24.45
C ALA A 144 -1.06 -11.07 25.25
N PRO A 145 -0.86 -12.04 26.16
CA PRO A 145 0.39 -12.77 26.43
C PRO A 145 0.59 -13.97 25.46
N PRO A 146 1.82 -14.43 25.24
CA PRO A 146 2.17 -15.37 24.16
C PRO A 146 1.53 -16.77 24.31
N GLU A 147 1.15 -17.16 25.54
CA GLU A 147 0.55 -18.46 25.84
C GLU A 147 -0.86 -18.62 25.24
N LYS A 148 -1.50 -17.53 24.82
CA LYS A 148 -2.80 -17.55 24.14
C LYS A 148 -2.73 -18.03 22.69
N TYR A 149 -1.54 -18.10 22.10
CA TYR A 149 -1.37 -18.38 20.67
C TYR A 149 -0.87 -19.82 20.45
N GLU A 150 -1.38 -20.46 19.39
CA GLU A 150 -1.02 -21.82 19.02
C GLU A 150 0.46 -21.90 18.59
N ARG A 151 1.20 -22.80 19.24
CA ARG A 151 2.62 -23.06 18.94
C ARG A 151 2.76 -24.21 17.95
N VAL A 152 3.77 -24.10 17.10
CA VAL A 152 4.20 -25.20 16.25
C VAL A 152 5.07 -26.15 17.10
N PRO A 153 4.87 -27.49 17.00
CA PRO A 153 5.75 -28.46 17.66
C PRO A 153 7.23 -28.23 17.34
N LYS A 154 8.13 -28.52 18.28
CA LYS A 154 9.58 -28.27 18.09
C LYS A 154 10.15 -29.11 16.94
N GLU A 155 9.58 -30.30 16.74
CA GLU A 155 9.92 -31.24 15.67
C GLU A 155 9.61 -30.68 14.28
N LEU A 156 8.69 -29.71 14.20
CA LEU A 156 8.30 -29.01 12.97
C LEU A 156 8.91 -27.60 12.86
N GLY A 157 9.92 -27.30 13.69
CA GLY A 157 10.69 -26.04 13.63
C GLY A 157 10.25 -24.97 14.64
N GLY A 158 9.25 -25.24 15.49
CA GLY A 158 8.84 -24.34 16.56
C GLY A 158 8.26 -22.99 16.12
N GLY A 159 8.04 -22.10 17.09
CA GLY A 159 7.47 -20.77 16.87
C GLY A 159 5.94 -20.75 16.99
N VAL A 160 5.34 -19.67 16.49
CA VAL A 160 3.90 -19.40 16.55
C VAL A 160 3.28 -19.66 15.19
N LYS A 161 2.16 -20.37 15.17
CA LYS A 161 1.40 -20.66 13.95
C LYS A 161 0.57 -19.44 13.54
N GLY A 162 0.56 -19.11 12.26
CA GLY A 162 -0.16 -17.95 11.74
C GLY A 162 -0.53 -18.05 10.26
N PHE A 163 -1.09 -16.96 9.74
CA PHE A 163 -1.40 -16.77 8.32
C PHE A 163 -1.01 -15.35 7.92
N LEU A 164 -0.59 -15.15 6.67
CA LEU A 164 -0.57 -13.80 6.10
C LEU A 164 -2.02 -13.33 5.91
N ASN A 165 -2.34 -12.14 6.38
CA ASN A 165 -3.71 -11.64 6.42
C ASN A 165 -4.36 -11.52 5.03
N VAL A 166 -3.58 -11.39 3.96
CA VAL A 166 -4.10 -11.40 2.57
C VAL A 166 -4.86 -12.68 2.26
N PHE A 167 -4.41 -13.83 2.76
CA PHE A 167 -5.12 -15.10 2.57
C PHE A 167 -6.38 -15.17 3.41
N HIS A 168 -6.42 -14.50 4.58
CA HIS A 168 -7.64 -14.34 5.37
C HIS A 168 -8.64 -13.38 4.69
N GLN A 169 -8.17 -12.31 4.04
CA GLN A 169 -9.02 -11.36 3.32
C GLN A 169 -9.57 -11.95 2.02
N LEU A 170 -8.70 -12.58 1.22
CA LEU A 170 -9.09 -13.44 0.11
C LEU A 170 -9.96 -14.57 0.60
N HIS A 171 -9.90 -14.91 1.89
CA HIS A 171 -10.78 -15.85 2.53
C HIS A 171 -12.11 -15.28 3.06
N CYS A 172 -12.16 -14.03 3.44
CA CYS A 172 -13.45 -13.37 3.68
C CYS A 172 -14.17 -13.21 2.35
N LEU A 173 -13.38 -13.02 1.29
CA LEU A 173 -13.83 -13.41 -0.02
C LEU A 173 -14.01 -14.92 -0.11
N VAL A 174 -13.15 -15.80 0.48
CA VAL A 174 -13.07 -17.31 0.56
C VAL A 174 -12.74 -18.20 1.85
N ILE A 175 -13.68 -18.89 2.50
CA ILE A 175 -13.51 -19.65 3.76
C ILE A 175 -12.44 -20.77 3.80
N LYS A 176 -11.99 -21.05 5.04
CA LYS A 176 -11.07 -21.98 5.69
C LYS A 176 -11.92 -22.65 6.75
N ALA A 177 -12.11 -23.95 6.63
CA ALA A 177 -12.61 -24.76 7.73
C ALA A 177 -11.57 -24.75 8.85
N LEU A 178 -11.93 -24.28 10.04
CA LEU A 178 -11.16 -24.56 11.23
C LEU A 178 -11.62 -25.91 11.79
N PHE A 179 -10.66 -26.81 11.99
CA PHE A 179 -10.78 -28.12 12.63
C PHE A 179 -11.58 -29.21 11.89
N VAL A 180 -10.85 -30.04 11.14
CA VAL A 180 -11.21 -31.46 11.00
C VAL A 180 -10.19 -32.27 11.79
N THR A 181 -10.57 -32.75 12.98
CA THR A 181 -9.79 -33.69 13.79
C THR A 181 -10.19 -35.15 13.58
N SER A 182 -10.84 -35.48 12.46
CA SER A 182 -11.12 -36.88 12.12
C SER A 182 -10.28 -37.30 10.91
N LYS A 183 -9.61 -38.46 11.04
CA LYS A 183 -8.86 -39.15 9.96
C LYS A 183 -9.75 -39.57 8.76
N GLN A 184 -10.95 -38.99 8.62
CA GLN A 184 -11.99 -39.43 7.69
C GLN A 184 -12.74 -38.25 7.02
N ALA A 185 -12.15 -37.06 6.89
CA ALA A 185 -12.67 -36.09 5.93
C ALA A 185 -11.98 -36.32 4.59
N ARG A 186 -12.71 -36.94 3.65
CA ARG A 186 -12.31 -37.01 2.24
C ARG A 186 -11.92 -35.63 1.74
N ALA A 187 -10.95 -35.60 0.83
CA ALA A 187 -10.32 -34.43 0.23
C ALA A 187 -11.26 -33.53 -0.61
N ASP A 188 -12.58 -33.66 -0.44
CA ASP A 188 -13.60 -33.27 -1.40
C ASP A 188 -14.44 -32.08 -0.88
N ASN A 189 -14.24 -31.64 0.37
CA ASN A 189 -15.09 -30.66 1.08
C ASN A 189 -14.42 -29.32 1.38
N VAL A 190 -13.66 -28.75 0.42
CA VAL A 190 -13.01 -27.45 0.63
C VAL A 190 -13.11 -26.60 -0.63
N LEU A 191 -14.21 -25.88 -0.75
CA LEU A 191 -14.23 -24.61 -1.44
C LEU A 191 -14.15 -23.52 -0.34
N GLN A 192 -13.97 -22.22 -0.58
CA GLN A 192 -15.16 -21.46 -0.96
C GLN A 192 -15.04 -19.94 -0.84
N ASN A 193 -15.35 -19.14 -1.85
CA ASN A 193 -15.55 -17.68 -1.70
C ASN A 193 -16.79 -17.23 -0.89
N LEU A 194 -16.80 -17.14 0.45
CA LEU A 194 -18.03 -16.93 1.26
C LEU A 194 -18.99 -15.87 0.74
N VAL A 195 -18.57 -14.60 0.61
CA VAL A 195 -19.47 -13.53 0.18
C VAL A 195 -19.99 -13.82 -1.23
N ARG A 196 -19.11 -14.24 -2.14
CA ARG A 196 -19.49 -14.56 -3.52
C ARG A 196 -20.44 -15.77 -3.58
N GLN A 197 -20.11 -16.86 -2.91
CA GLN A 197 -20.93 -18.06 -2.90
C GLN A 197 -22.26 -17.84 -2.22
N TYR A 198 -22.31 -17.03 -1.16
CA TYR A 198 -23.56 -16.63 -0.55
C TYR A 198 -24.46 -15.89 -1.56
N THR A 199 -23.90 -15.02 -2.42
CA THR A 199 -24.67 -14.37 -3.49
C THR A 199 -25.17 -15.36 -4.56
N TYR A 200 -24.45 -16.48 -4.78
CA TYR A 200 -24.84 -17.53 -5.72
C TYR A 200 -25.44 -18.77 -5.04
N ARG A 201 -25.87 -18.69 -3.79
CA ARG A 201 -26.21 -19.87 -2.97
C ARG A 201 -27.38 -20.70 -3.50
N ASN A 202 -28.21 -20.09 -4.35
CA ASN A 202 -29.34 -20.73 -5.00
C ASN A 202 -29.01 -21.23 -6.42
N ASP A 203 -27.85 -20.82 -6.97
CA ASP A 203 -27.44 -21.09 -8.35
C ASP A 203 -26.42 -22.24 -8.46
N TYR A 204 -25.89 -22.72 -7.34
CA TYR A 204 -24.90 -23.80 -7.28
C TYR A 204 -25.04 -24.61 -5.98
N ASP A 205 -24.76 -25.90 -6.07
CA ASP A 205 -24.82 -26.79 -4.91
C ASP A 205 -23.62 -26.57 -3.98
N TYR A 206 -23.85 -25.79 -2.93
CA TYR A 206 -22.92 -25.62 -1.82
C TYR A 206 -23.30 -26.46 -0.60
N SER A 207 -24.02 -27.57 -0.72
CA SER A 207 -24.36 -28.41 0.44
C SER A 207 -23.14 -28.98 1.17
N ASN A 208 -22.02 -29.18 0.45
CA ASN A 208 -20.75 -29.66 0.99
C ASN A 208 -19.92 -28.57 1.70
N VAL A 209 -20.41 -27.34 1.71
CA VAL A 209 -19.80 -26.21 2.38
C VAL A 209 -20.15 -26.23 3.85
N THR A 210 -19.18 -26.57 4.69
CA THR A 210 -19.38 -26.63 6.15
C THR A 210 -19.94 -25.34 6.74
N ALA A 211 -19.54 -24.18 6.22
CA ALA A 211 -20.00 -22.90 6.73
C ALA A 211 -21.49 -22.63 6.49
N PHE A 212 -22.09 -23.19 5.43
CA PHE A 212 -23.53 -23.07 5.13
C PHE A 212 -24.37 -24.15 5.80
N ARG A 213 -23.74 -25.12 6.49
CA ARG A 213 -24.43 -26.14 7.29
C ARG A 213 -24.74 -25.66 8.71
N ALA A 214 -24.24 -24.49 9.10
CA ALA A 214 -24.56 -23.86 10.38
C ALA A 214 -25.99 -23.27 10.35
N PRO A 215 -26.61 -23.02 11.52
CA PRO A 215 -27.83 -22.23 11.62
C PRO A 215 -27.75 -20.92 10.83
N GLU A 216 -28.86 -20.52 10.20
CA GLU A 216 -28.90 -19.37 9.28
C GLU A 216 -28.35 -18.08 9.91
N GLU A 217 -28.62 -17.84 11.20
CA GLU A 217 -28.10 -16.69 11.93
C GLU A 217 -26.56 -16.68 11.98
N LEU A 218 -25.94 -17.83 12.22
CA LEU A 218 -24.47 -17.96 12.24
C LEU A 218 -23.90 -17.80 10.84
N VAL A 219 -24.57 -18.33 9.81
CA VAL A 219 -24.17 -18.11 8.41
C VAL A 219 -24.17 -16.63 8.10
N ARG A 220 -25.28 -15.93 8.37
CA ARG A 220 -25.44 -14.49 8.14
C ARG A 220 -24.40 -13.68 8.92
N GLY A 221 -24.22 -13.96 10.20
CA GLY A 221 -23.22 -13.30 11.03
C GLY A 221 -21.79 -13.48 10.50
N HIS A 222 -21.47 -14.64 9.93
CA HIS A 222 -20.19 -14.86 9.26
C HIS A 222 -20.07 -14.02 7.97
N ILE A 223 -21.13 -13.91 7.15
CA ILE A 223 -21.12 -13.00 5.98
C ILE A 223 -20.86 -11.55 6.43
N ASP A 224 -21.54 -11.09 7.47
CA ASP A 224 -21.40 -9.73 7.99
C ASP A 224 -19.98 -9.47 8.51
N HIS A 225 -19.40 -10.43 9.22
CA HIS A 225 -18.00 -10.38 9.63
C HIS A 225 -17.04 -10.27 8.44
N CYS A 226 -17.28 -11.02 7.36
CA CYS A 226 -16.45 -11.00 6.17
C CYS A 226 -16.55 -9.66 5.42
N ILE A 227 -17.76 -9.13 5.22
CA ILE A 227 -17.98 -7.82 4.62
C ILE A 227 -17.26 -6.74 5.45
N GLU A 228 -17.40 -6.79 6.78
CA GLU A 228 -16.75 -5.84 7.69
C GLU A 228 -15.22 -5.94 7.64
N THR A 229 -14.68 -7.15 7.56
CA THR A 229 -13.23 -7.38 7.45
C THR A 229 -12.67 -6.81 6.14
N ILE A 230 -13.36 -7.05 5.01
CA ILE A 230 -12.96 -6.50 3.71
C ILE A 230 -13.08 -4.97 3.72
N ARG A 231 -14.18 -4.41 4.22
CA ARG A 231 -14.39 -2.96 4.33
C ARG A 231 -13.27 -2.31 5.14
N LYS A 232 -12.93 -2.85 6.32
CA LYS A 232 -11.82 -2.33 7.15
C LYS A 232 -10.49 -2.43 6.43
N SER A 233 -10.23 -3.51 5.69
CA SER A 233 -8.99 -3.63 4.90
C SER A 233 -8.91 -2.55 3.83
N LEU A 234 -9.98 -2.37 3.04
CA LEU A 234 -10.02 -1.35 1.98
C LEU A 234 -9.84 0.06 2.53
N MET A 235 -10.42 0.36 3.68
CA MET A 235 -10.21 1.66 4.36
C MET A 235 -8.83 1.82 4.97
N CYS A 236 -8.19 0.73 5.39
CA CYS A 236 -6.83 0.75 5.93
C CYS A 236 -5.79 1.03 4.84
N THR A 237 -5.97 0.42 3.66
CA THR A 237 -5.06 0.64 2.52
C THR A 237 -5.45 1.87 1.70
N ALA A 238 -6.71 2.29 1.75
CA ALA A 238 -7.30 3.49 1.15
C ALA A 238 -6.61 3.92 -0.15
N ASP A 239 -6.88 3.18 -1.23
CA ASP A 239 -6.30 3.47 -2.53
C ASP A 239 -6.79 4.83 -3.07
N VAL A 240 -5.84 5.74 -3.27
CA VAL A 240 -6.06 7.13 -3.72
C VAL A 240 -5.80 7.32 -5.22
N THR A 241 -5.64 6.24 -5.98
CA THR A 241 -5.44 6.32 -7.44
C THR A 241 -6.69 6.90 -8.11
N PRO A 242 -6.58 8.00 -8.89
CA PRO A 242 -7.73 8.59 -9.55
C PRO A 242 -8.35 7.67 -10.60
N VAL A 243 -9.68 7.51 -10.54
CA VAL A 243 -10.47 6.90 -11.61
C VAL A 243 -10.94 8.02 -12.54
N VAL A 244 -10.60 7.92 -13.81
CA VAL A 244 -10.96 8.93 -14.83
C VAL A 244 -12.16 8.47 -15.66
N PHE A 245 -12.72 9.39 -16.44
CA PHE A 245 -13.82 9.10 -17.36
C PHE A 245 -13.36 9.28 -18.81
N GLU A 246 -13.66 8.28 -19.64
CA GLU A 246 -13.55 8.36 -21.09
C GLU A 246 -14.82 9.00 -21.67
N LYS A 247 -14.67 9.78 -22.75
CA LYS A 247 -15.81 10.28 -23.52
C LYS A 247 -16.52 9.11 -24.19
N ASP A 248 -17.83 9.03 -24.03
CA ASP A 248 -18.67 7.99 -24.63
C ASP A 248 -20.02 8.61 -25.04
N PRO A 249 -20.14 9.09 -26.30
CA PRO A 249 -21.38 9.71 -26.79
C PRO A 249 -22.57 8.75 -26.85
N SER A 250 -22.35 7.43 -26.76
CA SER A 250 -23.43 6.44 -26.77
C SER A 250 -24.17 6.36 -25.43
N ARG A 251 -23.58 6.90 -24.36
CA ARG A 251 -24.19 6.97 -23.03
C ARG A 251 -24.90 8.30 -22.81
N ALA A 252 -26.00 8.26 -22.07
CA ALA A 252 -26.73 9.47 -21.68
C ALA A 252 -25.87 10.49 -20.91
N SER A 253 -24.86 10.02 -20.16
CA SER A 253 -23.88 10.85 -19.44
C SER A 253 -22.80 11.46 -20.32
N GLY A 254 -22.70 11.06 -21.59
CA GLY A 254 -21.62 11.43 -22.51
C GLY A 254 -20.24 10.87 -22.14
N SER A 255 -20.16 10.01 -21.11
CA SER A 255 -18.91 9.47 -20.57
C SER A 255 -19.09 8.12 -19.88
N LYS A 256 -17.99 7.36 -19.79
CA LYS A 256 -17.90 6.10 -19.04
C LYS A 256 -16.65 6.12 -18.15
N SER A 257 -16.71 5.49 -16.98
CA SER A 257 -15.53 5.34 -16.13
C SER A 257 -14.52 4.39 -16.78
N ASP A 258 -13.24 4.77 -16.72
CA ASP A 258 -12.13 3.90 -17.05
C ASP A 258 -11.62 3.21 -15.78
N PHE A 259 -11.82 1.89 -15.72
CA PHE A 259 -11.41 1.06 -14.60
C PHE A 259 -10.03 0.42 -14.82
N ASN A 260 -9.34 0.73 -15.92
CA ASN A 260 -8.00 0.21 -16.20
C ASN A 260 -6.96 1.09 -15.52
N LEU A 261 -6.68 0.79 -14.25
CA LEU A 261 -5.80 1.60 -13.43
C LEU A 261 -4.35 1.10 -13.54
N TRP A 262 -3.40 2.03 -13.63
CA TRP A 262 -1.99 1.70 -13.47
C TRP A 262 -1.66 1.49 -12.00
N ARG A 263 -1.10 0.34 -11.66
CA ARG A 263 -0.84 -0.10 -10.29
C ARG A 263 0.60 -0.50 -10.09
N LYS A 264 1.11 -0.22 -8.89
CA LYS A 264 2.27 -0.89 -8.30
C LYS A 264 1.78 -1.74 -7.13
N CYS A 265 1.92 -3.05 -7.24
CA CYS A 265 1.41 -4.02 -6.26
C CYS A 265 2.55 -4.87 -5.71
N ARG A 266 2.37 -5.40 -4.49
CA ARG A 266 3.20 -6.52 -4.03
C ARG A 266 2.94 -7.70 -4.95
N ASP A 267 4.00 -8.39 -5.35
CA ASP A 267 3.87 -9.56 -6.20
C ASP A 267 3.14 -10.67 -5.43
N PHE A 268 1.92 -10.98 -5.87
CA PHE A 268 1.05 -11.93 -5.19
C PHE A 268 1.53 -13.37 -5.35
N ASP A 269 2.04 -13.73 -6.53
CA ASP A 269 2.52 -15.08 -6.79
C ASP A 269 3.75 -15.38 -5.92
N ARG A 270 4.65 -14.39 -5.77
CA ARG A 270 5.78 -14.49 -4.83
C ARG A 270 5.34 -14.64 -3.38
N ILE A 271 4.28 -13.96 -2.97
CA ILE A 271 3.69 -14.12 -1.62
C ILE A 271 3.18 -15.55 -1.43
N GLN A 272 2.52 -16.14 -2.42
CA GLN A 272 2.04 -17.52 -2.37
C GLN A 272 3.19 -18.50 -2.26
N ASP A 273 4.19 -18.38 -3.14
CA ASP A 273 5.37 -19.25 -3.18
C ASP A 273 6.13 -19.21 -1.85
N TRP A 274 6.39 -18.00 -1.34
CA TRP A 274 7.05 -17.81 -0.05
C TRP A 274 6.26 -18.48 1.08
N THR A 275 4.93 -18.37 1.06
CA THR A 275 4.07 -18.97 2.10
C THR A 275 4.13 -20.50 2.07
N ILE A 276 4.15 -21.10 0.88
CA ILE A 276 4.27 -22.55 0.71
C ILE A 276 5.64 -23.02 1.21
N MET A 277 6.71 -22.29 0.90
CA MET A 277 8.07 -22.60 1.36
C MET A 277 8.25 -22.44 2.88
N ASN A 278 7.51 -21.53 3.50
CA ASN A 278 7.59 -21.21 4.94
C ASN A 278 6.44 -21.82 5.76
N ARG A 279 5.87 -22.93 5.28
CA ARG A 279 4.77 -23.61 5.97
C ARG A 279 5.17 -24.03 7.38
N GLY A 280 4.26 -23.77 8.33
CA GLY A 280 4.44 -24.05 9.75
C GLY A 280 4.02 -25.45 10.18
N VAL A 281 3.42 -26.25 9.30
CA VAL A 281 3.02 -27.66 9.49
C VAL A 281 2.91 -28.37 8.14
#